data_AF-A0A4R2KU07-F1
#
_entry.id   AF-A0A4R2KU07-F1
#
_cell.length_a   1.000
_cell.length_b   1.000
_cell.length_c   1.000
_cell.angle_alpha   90.00
_cell.angle_beta   90.00
_cell.angle_gamma   90.00
#
_symmetry.space_group_name_H-M   'P 1'
#
loop_
_entity.id
_entity.type
_entity.pdbx_description
1 polymer ?
#
loop_
_entity_poly.entity_id
_entity_poly.type
_entity_poly.pdbx_seq_one_letter_code
_entity_poly.pdbx_strand_id
1 'polypeptide(L)'
;MDNLNQFVKYVKLDDEKRILIALQNQFESYLQDLKIRSMLKDAASSLLKDDFIEVEIGKNICRITVAEGSEEKNLNLVKTELVKGLEMAMAFFSQMNHQ
;
A
#
# COMPACT_ATOMS: atom_id res chain seq x y z
N MET A 1 -6.63 -12.19 -15.14
CA MET A 1 -5.21 -12.28 -14.74
C MET A 1 -4.96 -11.13 -13.79
N ASP A 2 -4.66 -11.43 -12.53
CA ASP A 2 -4.42 -10.42 -11.50
C ASP A 2 -3.17 -9.60 -11.84
N ASN A 3 -3.38 -8.34 -12.25
CA ASN A 3 -2.33 -7.36 -12.54
C ASN A 3 -1.57 -6.90 -11.28
N LEU A 4 -1.86 -7.48 -10.11
CA LEU A 4 -1.23 -7.26 -8.80
C LEU A 4 0.29 -7.51 -8.75
N ASN A 5 0.95 -7.79 -9.87
CA ASN A 5 2.27 -8.44 -9.91
C ASN A 5 3.42 -7.56 -10.39
N GLN A 6 3.17 -6.37 -10.95
CA GLN A 6 4.28 -5.58 -11.51
C GLN A 6 5.09 -4.87 -10.42
N PHE A 7 4.42 -4.35 -9.38
CA PHE A 7 5.05 -3.56 -8.32
C PHE A 7 4.81 -4.13 -6.93
N VAL A 8 3.62 -4.69 -6.71
CA VAL A 8 3.24 -5.33 -5.46
C VAL A 8 3.61 -6.82 -5.54
N LYS A 9 4.17 -7.34 -4.45
CA LYS A 9 4.51 -8.76 -4.28
C LYS A 9 3.35 -9.53 -3.67
N TYR A 10 2.70 -8.96 -2.65
CA TYR A 10 1.48 -9.51 -2.07
C TYR A 10 0.72 -8.47 -1.26
N VAL A 11 -0.57 -8.76 -1.03
CA VAL A 11 -1.41 -8.06 -0.07
C VAL A 11 -2.17 -9.08 0.77
N LYS A 12 -1.95 -9.10 2.08
CA LYS A 12 -2.54 -10.09 2.99
C LYS A 12 -2.71 -9.53 4.40
N LEU A 13 -3.45 -10.24 5.24
CA LEU A 13 -3.42 -10.02 6.68
C LEU A 13 -2.21 -10.75 7.30
N ASP A 14 -1.62 -10.18 8.34
CA ASP A 14 -0.69 -10.87 9.23
C ASP A 14 -1.41 -11.53 10.41
N ASP A 15 -0.64 -12.16 11.30
CA ASP A 15 -1.18 -12.87 12.46
C ASP A 15 -1.88 -11.91 13.46
N GLU A 16 -1.54 -10.62 13.42
CA GLU A 16 -2.16 -9.54 14.21
C GLU A 16 -3.32 -8.87 13.45
N LYS A 17 -3.76 -9.47 12.33
CA LYS A 17 -4.80 -8.96 11.42
C LYS A 17 -4.53 -7.57 10.86
N ARG A 18 -3.26 -7.16 10.75
CA ARG A 18 -2.88 -5.95 10.03
C ARG A 18 -2.76 -6.24 8.55
N ILE A 19 -3.10 -5.27 7.72
CA ILE A 19 -2.98 -5.38 6.28
C ILE A 19 -1.52 -5.12 5.88
N LEU A 20 -0.88 -6.13 5.31
CA LEU A 20 0.46 -6.03 4.75
C LEU A 20 0.38 -5.78 3.25
N ILE A 21 1.03 -4.73 2.78
CA ILE A 21 1.31 -4.47 1.37
C ILE A 21 2.82 -4.59 1.18
N ALA A 22 3.27 -5.67 0.53
CA ALA A 22 4.67 -5.86 0.22
C ALA A 22 4.94 -5.46 -1.22
N LEU A 23 5.95 -4.63 -1.47
CA LEU A 23 6.44 -4.32 -2.80
C LEU A 23 7.53 -5.32 -3.22
N GLN A 24 7.73 -5.44 -4.54
CA GLN A 24 8.91 -6.09 -5.09
C GLN A 24 10.17 -5.37 -4.60
N ASN A 25 11.24 -6.12 -4.30
CA ASN A 25 12.45 -5.57 -3.67
C ASN A 25 13.09 -4.42 -4.47
N GLN A 26 12.96 -4.44 -5.80
CA GLN A 26 13.49 -3.39 -6.68
C GLN A 26 12.80 -2.02 -6.48
N PHE A 27 11.64 -1.97 -5.82
CA PHE A 27 10.89 -0.75 -5.50
C PHE A 27 11.00 -0.35 -4.02
N GLU A 28 11.94 -0.91 -3.26
CA GLU A 28 12.21 -0.52 -1.87
C GLU A 28 12.42 0.99 -1.71
N SER A 29 13.16 1.60 -2.64
CA SER A 29 13.48 3.03 -2.63
C SER A 29 12.24 3.92 -2.67
N TYR A 30 11.16 3.48 -3.32
CA TYR A 30 9.89 4.21 -3.36
C TYR A 30 9.27 4.32 -1.95
N LEU A 31 9.35 3.25 -1.14
CA LEU A 31 8.91 3.32 0.26
C LEU A 31 9.91 4.01 1.18
N GLN A 32 11.11 4.37 0.72
CA GLN A 32 12.04 5.21 1.50
C GLN A 32 11.88 6.70 1.19
N ASP A 33 11.26 7.06 0.08
CA ASP A 33 10.96 8.44 -0.27
C ASP A 33 9.90 9.03 0.68
N LEU A 34 10.22 10.15 1.33
CA LEU A 34 9.36 10.80 2.32
C LEU A 34 8.04 11.30 1.73
N LYS A 35 8.04 11.76 0.47
CA LYS A 35 6.84 12.24 -0.21
C LYS A 35 5.92 11.07 -0.51
N ILE A 36 6.45 9.97 -1.02
CA ILE A 36 5.67 8.75 -1.28
C ILE A 36 5.12 8.17 0.03
N ARG A 37 5.92 8.16 1.10
CA ARG A 37 5.45 7.79 2.44
C ARG A 37 4.25 8.61 2.85
N SER A 38 4.35 9.95 2.80
CA SER A 38 3.23 10.83 3.14
C SER A 38 1.99 10.51 2.31
N MET A 39 2.14 10.43 0.99
CA MET A 39 1.04 10.11 0.07
C MET A 39 0.36 8.78 0.41
N LEU A 40 1.13 7.74 0.75
CA LEU A 40 0.59 6.45 1.16
C LEU A 40 -0.19 6.55 2.47
N LYS A 41 0.31 7.31 3.45
CA LYS A 41 -0.39 7.51 4.72
C LYS A 41 -1.71 8.26 4.50
N ASP A 42 -1.67 9.33 3.71
CA ASP A 42 -2.84 10.15 3.42
C ASP A 42 -3.88 9.35 2.63
N ALA A 43 -3.44 8.56 1.64
CA ALA A 43 -4.33 7.70 0.86
C ALA A 43 -4.94 6.58 1.70
N ALA A 44 -4.16 5.92 2.57
CA ALA A 44 -4.67 4.88 3.47
C ALA A 44 -5.69 5.45 4.47
N SER A 45 -5.37 6.58 5.11
CA SER A 45 -6.27 7.27 6.04
C SER A 45 -7.56 7.72 5.35
N SER A 46 -7.47 8.33 4.16
CA SER A 46 -8.63 8.78 3.41
C SER A 46 -9.53 7.63 2.92
N LEU A 47 -8.93 6.51 2.50
CA LEU A 47 -9.66 5.34 2.02
C LEU A 47 -10.39 4.61 3.16
N LEU A 48 -9.71 4.42 4.30
CA LEU A 48 -10.16 3.59 5.40
C LEU A 48 -10.97 4.37 6.44
N LYS A 49 -10.84 5.71 6.47
CA LYS A 49 -11.63 6.63 7.29
C LYS A 49 -11.62 6.24 8.77
N ASP A 50 -12.79 6.05 9.36
CA ASP A 50 -12.96 5.72 10.79
C ASP A 50 -12.35 4.35 11.15
N ASP A 51 -12.17 3.46 10.17
CA ASP A 51 -11.55 2.15 10.38
C ASP A 51 -10.01 2.26 10.44
N PHE A 52 -9.40 3.39 10.07
CA PHE A 52 -7.95 3.58 10.08
C PHE A 52 -7.40 3.81 11.48
N ILE A 53 -6.40 3.03 11.89
CA ILE A 53 -5.69 3.24 13.17
C ILE A 53 -4.30 3.78 12.93
N GLU A 54 -3.49 3.06 12.15
CA GLU A 54 -2.10 3.46 11.91
C GLU A 54 -1.56 2.90 10.60
N VAL A 55 -0.43 3.46 10.18
CA VAL A 55 0.35 2.94 9.07
C VAL A 55 1.84 3.00 9.38
N GLU A 56 2.50 1.86 9.23
CA GLU A 56 3.92 1.68 9.43
C GLU A 56 4.60 1.34 8.11
N ILE A 57 5.64 2.09 7.74
CA ILE A 57 6.37 1.87 6.50
C ILE A 57 7.77 1.33 6.82
N GLY A 58 7.96 0.05 6.53
CA GLY A 58 9.24 -0.64 6.62
C GLY A 58 10.10 -0.48 5.37
N LYS A 59 10.98 -1.46 5.11
CA LYS A 59 11.91 -1.43 3.97
C LYS A 59 11.18 -1.53 2.62
N ASN A 60 10.44 -2.62 2.42
CA ASN A 60 9.61 -2.90 1.24
C ASN A 60 8.15 -3.24 1.62
N ILE A 61 7.76 -3.06 2.87
CA ILE A 61 6.46 -3.46 3.39
C ILE A 61 5.80 -2.26 4.06
N CYS A 62 4.54 -2.01 3.69
CA CYS A 62 3.63 -1.13 4.41
C CYS A 62 2.68 -2.00 5.25
N ARG A 63 2.54 -1.68 6.53
CA ARG A 63 1.58 -2.32 7.45
C ARG A 63 0.51 -1.30 7.77
N ILE A 64 -0.75 -1.68 7.65
CA ILE A 64 -1.89 -0.83 7.98
C ILE A 64 -2.69 -1.55 9.07
N THR A 65 -2.81 -0.89 10.21
CA THR A 65 -3.65 -1.34 11.32
C THR A 65 -5.02 -0.71 11.15
N VAL A 66 -6.06 -1.54 11.25
CA VAL A 66 -7.47 -1.12 11.11
C VAL A 66 -8.29 -1.57 12.31
N ALA A 67 -9.47 -0.97 12.49
CA ALA A 67 -10.39 -1.32 13.56
C ALA A 67 -10.72 -2.82 13.58
N GLU A 68 -10.76 -3.39 14.78
CA GLU A 68 -11.08 -4.81 14.97
C GLU A 68 -12.46 -5.15 14.37
N GLY A 69 -12.55 -6.28 13.66
CA GLY A 69 -13.76 -6.72 12.96
C GLY A 69 -13.98 -6.07 11.58
N SER A 70 -13.10 -5.15 11.16
CA SER A 70 -13.15 -4.51 9.84
C SER A 70 -12.11 -5.04 8.85
N GLU A 71 -11.28 -6.00 9.26
CA GLU A 71 -10.00 -6.31 8.63
C GLU A 71 -10.16 -6.89 7.22
N GLU A 72 -11.11 -7.80 7.00
CA GLU A 72 -11.35 -8.38 5.68
C GLU A 72 -11.95 -7.37 4.68
N LYS A 73 -12.91 -6.56 5.13
CA LYS A 73 -13.50 -5.48 4.32
C LYS A 73 -12.42 -4.50 3.88
N ASN A 74 -11.57 -4.09 4.81
CA ASN A 74 -10.51 -3.12 4.56
C ASN A 74 -9.35 -3.72 3.76
N LEU A 75 -9.04 -5.01 3.92
CA LEU A 75 -8.11 -5.72 3.05
C LEU A 75 -8.58 -5.65 1.59
N ASN A 76 -9.87 -5.86 1.33
CA ASN A 76 -10.42 -5.79 -0.01
C ASN A 76 -10.35 -4.37 -0.58
N LEU A 77 -10.70 -3.35 0.21
CA LEU A 77 -10.57 -1.95 -0.21
C LEU A 77 -9.12 -1.58 -0.53
N VAL A 78 -8.16 -1.99 0.30
CA VAL A 78 -6.74 -1.77 0.05
C VAL A 78 -6.30 -2.44 -1.26
N LYS A 79 -6.70 -3.68 -1.50
CA LYS A 79 -6.39 -4.41 -2.74
C LYS A 79 -6.98 -3.72 -3.98
N THR A 80 -8.20 -3.21 -3.90
CA THR A 80 -8.90 -2.67 -5.08
C THR A 80 -8.58 -1.21 -5.36
N GLU A 81 -8.42 -0.38 -4.33
CA GLU A 81 -8.28 1.07 -4.48
C GLU A 81 -6.85 1.53 -4.22
N LEU A 82 -6.30 1.22 -3.04
CA LEU A 82 -5.00 1.74 -2.63
C LEU A 82 -3.86 1.19 -3.51
N VAL A 83 -3.87 -0.13 -3.75
CA VAL A 83 -2.87 -0.79 -4.58
C VAL A 83 -2.94 -0.31 -6.02
N LYS A 84 -4.13 -0.19 -6.61
CA LYS A 84 -4.27 0.35 -7.97
C LYS A 84 -3.79 1.79 -8.06
N GLY A 85 -4.13 2.63 -7.07
CA GLY A 85 -3.64 4.01 -6.99
C GLY A 85 -2.12 4.08 -6.92
N LEU A 86 -1.50 3.21 -6.11
CA LEU A 86 -0.06 3.09 -5.98
C LEU A 86 0.59 2.64 -7.30
N GLU A 87 0.06 1.62 -7.97
CA GLU A 87 0.55 1.14 -9.26
C GLU A 87 0.47 2.22 -10.34
N MET A 88 -0.64 2.96 -10.42
CA MET A 88 -0.79 4.08 -11.35
C MET A 88 0.23 5.19 -11.08
N ALA A 89 0.43 5.56 -9.80
CA ALA A 89 1.42 6.55 -9.41
C ALA A 89 2.84 6.11 -9.79
N MET A 90 3.22 4.87 -9.49
CA MET A 90 4.55 4.33 -9.82
C MET A 90 4.76 4.22 -11.34
N ALA A 91 3.75 3.79 -12.09
CA ALA A 91 3.82 3.76 -13.54
C ALA A 91 4.06 5.16 -14.11
N PHE A 92 3.33 6.18 -13.62
CA PHE A 92 3.53 7.58 -13.99
C PHE A 92 4.95 8.07 -13.69
N PHE A 93 5.46 7.84 -12.47
CA PHE A 93 6.82 8.23 -12.10
C PHE A 93 7.90 7.50 -12.92
N SER A 94 7.68 6.22 -13.24
CA SER A 94 8.63 5.44 -14.06
C SER A 94 8.77 5.98 -15.48
N GLN A 95 7.71 6.57 -16.04
CA GLN A 95 7.73 7.20 -17.36
C GLN A 95 8.43 8.56 -17.32
N MET A 96 8.25 9.33 -16.22
CA MET A 96 8.92 10.64 -16.06
C MET A 96 10.43 10.52 -15.85
N ASN A 97 10.92 9.47 -15.19
CA ASN A 97 12.36 9.23 -14.98
C ASN A 97 13.10 8.72 -16.24
N HIS A 98 12.40 8.52 -17.36
CA HIS A 98 13.00 8.18 -18.66
C HIS A 98 13.13 9.40 -19.60
N GLN A 99 12.98 10.62 -19.09
CA GLN A 99 13.32 11.89 -19.77
C GLN A 99 14.54 12.54 -19.10
#